data_AF-X6MAA5-F1
#
_entry.id   AF-X6MAA5-F1
#
_cell.length_a   1.000
_cell.length_b   1.000
_cell.length_c   1.000
_cell.angle_alpha   90.00
_cell.angle_beta   90.00
_cell.angle_gamma   90.00
#
_symmetry.space_group_name_H-M   'P 1'
#
loop_
_entity.id
_entity.type
_entity.pdbx_description
1 polymer ?
#
loop_
_entity_poly.entity_id
_entity_poly.type
_entity_poly.pdbx_seq_one_letter_code
_entity_poly.pdbx_strand_id
1 'polypeptide(L)'
;MEQLQQYFSNIQEEILLRAWTCCNENLAETKAILRFIAENNTPIEKQDQLMQLLEVFGNRIKKKLILETWIKCNKIYGDTLLKLNEACSTDNIEKSEETNELKILREMCLHVLWNLLNYPKKMKYHQIDNQALNIRLKNKYKQMNMNENSSLIQMQNNLQEFGFKKGKDGNWYYPDQVQLLSVWKHYKKWINTQTIYKTTLFVPKTIWMLNDKIWREYGIVFDYEHRRIVLLGTENKEFQ
;
A
#
# COMPACT_ATOMS: atom_id res chain seq x y z
N MET A 1 17.90 14.74 -20.89
CA MET A 1 16.63 14.82 -21.64
C MET A 1 16.85 15.20 -23.10
N GLU A 2 17.57 16.27 -23.41
CA GLU A 2 17.84 16.72 -24.81
C GLU A 2 18.32 15.59 -25.75
N GLN A 3 19.24 14.74 -25.28
CA GLN A 3 19.71 13.59 -26.06
C GLN A 3 18.58 12.62 -26.43
N LEU A 4 17.66 12.30 -25.51
CA LEU A 4 16.55 11.37 -25.80
C LEU A 4 15.59 11.97 -26.81
N GLN A 5 15.30 13.27 -26.70
CA GLN A 5 14.40 13.97 -27.61
C GLN A 5 14.96 14.04 -29.03
N GLN A 6 16.28 14.16 -29.18
CA GLN A 6 16.94 14.10 -30.48
C GLN A 6 16.81 12.71 -31.14
N TYR A 7 16.91 11.62 -30.37
CA TYR A 7 16.79 10.25 -30.92
C TYR A 7 15.34 9.81 -31.16
N PHE A 8 14.38 10.40 -30.45
CA PHE A 8 12.98 9.97 -30.44
C PHE A 8 12.03 11.15 -30.68
N SER A 9 12.26 11.91 -31.75
CA SER A 9 11.49 13.11 -32.10
C SER A 9 9.98 12.85 -32.34
N ASN A 10 9.60 11.60 -32.59
CA ASN A 10 8.22 11.19 -32.85
C ASN A 10 7.47 10.75 -31.57
N ILE A 11 8.15 10.73 -30.41
CA ILE A 11 7.56 10.38 -29.12
C ILE A 11 7.29 11.69 -28.35
N GLN A 12 6.11 11.79 -27.75
CA GLN A 12 5.74 12.95 -26.95
C GLN A 12 6.67 13.10 -25.74
N GLU A 13 7.02 14.34 -25.40
CA GLU A 13 7.93 14.67 -24.31
C GLU A 13 7.49 14.08 -22.96
N GLU A 14 6.19 14.07 -22.70
CA GLU A 14 5.62 13.45 -21.49
C GLU A 14 5.97 11.95 -21.39
N ILE A 15 5.89 11.22 -22.49
CA ILE A 15 6.24 9.79 -22.54
C ILE A 15 7.76 9.61 -22.34
N LEU A 16 8.59 10.52 -22.87
CA LEU A 16 10.04 10.50 -22.63
C LEU A 16 10.36 10.67 -21.13
N LEU A 17 9.73 11.66 -20.48
CA LEU A 17 9.91 11.93 -19.06
C LEU A 17 9.45 10.76 -18.21
N ARG A 18 8.27 10.19 -18.49
CA ARG A 18 7.77 9.02 -17.76
C ARG A 18 8.68 7.81 -17.92
N ALA A 19 9.13 7.51 -19.14
CA ALA A 19 10.08 6.42 -19.38
C ALA A 19 11.39 6.63 -18.61
N TRP A 20 11.92 7.86 -18.61
CA TRP A 20 13.12 8.24 -17.86
C TRP A 20 12.95 8.01 -16.35
N THR A 21 11.82 8.47 -15.78
CA THR A 21 11.49 8.26 -14.37
C THR A 21 11.30 6.78 -14.04
N CYS A 22 10.56 6.01 -14.85
CA CYS A 22 10.38 4.57 -14.66
C CYS A 22 11.70 3.77 -14.67
N CYS A 23 12.71 4.30 -15.35
CA CYS A 23 14.03 3.70 -15.45
C CYS A 23 15.02 4.20 -14.39
N ASN A 24 14.56 4.98 -13.40
CA ASN A 24 15.43 5.60 -12.40
C ASN A 24 16.61 6.32 -13.05
N GLU A 25 16.34 7.07 -14.13
CA GLU A 25 17.36 7.84 -14.85
C GLU A 25 18.43 6.97 -15.54
N ASN A 26 18.15 5.68 -15.72
CA ASN A 26 19.02 4.79 -16.50
C ASN A 26 18.81 5.02 -17.99
N LEU A 27 19.79 5.66 -18.63
CA LEU A 27 19.74 6.00 -20.05
C LEU A 27 19.63 4.77 -20.97
N ALA A 28 20.31 3.68 -20.65
CA ALA A 28 20.30 2.47 -21.47
C ALA A 28 18.92 1.79 -21.43
N GLU A 29 18.33 1.63 -20.24
CA GLU A 29 16.98 1.08 -20.10
C GLU A 29 15.93 1.99 -20.75
N THR A 30 16.04 3.31 -20.55
CA THR A 30 15.12 4.30 -21.12
C THR A 30 15.15 4.22 -22.65
N LYS A 31 16.35 4.21 -23.25
CA LYS A 31 16.51 4.04 -24.71
C LYS A 31 15.90 2.72 -25.20
N ALA A 32 16.01 1.64 -24.43
CA ALA A 32 15.43 0.35 -24.82
C ALA A 32 13.89 0.39 -24.86
N ILE A 33 13.24 1.01 -23.88
CA ILE A 33 11.77 1.19 -23.88
C ILE A 33 11.33 2.09 -25.02
N LEU A 34 11.99 3.24 -25.21
CA LEU A 34 11.60 4.19 -26.26
C LEU A 34 11.82 3.63 -27.65
N ARG A 35 12.92 2.88 -27.86
CA ARG A 35 13.15 2.14 -29.10
C ARG A 35 12.07 1.11 -29.35
N PHE A 36 11.69 0.34 -28.33
CA PHE A 36 10.60 -0.61 -28.44
C PHE A 36 9.27 0.06 -28.85
N ILE A 37 8.94 1.22 -28.27
CA ILE A 37 7.74 2.00 -28.62
C ILE A 37 7.76 2.40 -30.09
N ALA A 38 8.91 2.93 -30.56
CA ALA A 38 9.10 3.38 -31.93
C ALA A 38 9.04 2.22 -32.94
N GLU A 39 9.78 1.14 -32.70
CA GLU A 39 9.83 -0.03 -33.60
C GLU A 39 8.49 -0.74 -33.74
N ASN A 40 7.66 -0.71 -32.69
CA ASN A 40 6.34 -1.35 -32.71
C ASN A 40 5.22 -0.44 -33.20
N ASN A 41 5.52 0.78 -33.66
CA ASN A 41 4.53 1.77 -34.12
C ASN A 41 3.36 1.90 -33.13
N THR A 42 3.65 2.01 -31.84
CA THR A 42 2.61 2.04 -30.79
C THR A 42 1.88 3.39 -30.86
N PRO A 43 0.55 3.44 -31.10
CA PRO A 43 -0.21 4.68 -31.13
C PRO A 43 -0.10 5.45 -29.81
N ILE A 44 -0.28 6.77 -29.84
CA ILE A 44 -0.09 7.65 -28.66
C ILE A 44 -0.98 7.19 -27.50
N GLU A 45 -2.24 6.84 -27.76
CA GLU A 45 -3.19 6.36 -26.73
C GLU A 45 -2.70 5.07 -26.07
N LYS A 46 -1.94 4.26 -26.82
CA LYS A 46 -1.35 3.00 -26.38
C LYS A 46 -0.01 3.18 -25.68
N GLN A 47 0.71 4.26 -25.96
CA GLN A 47 1.96 4.60 -25.25
C GLN A 47 1.67 4.94 -23.79
N ASP A 48 0.62 5.73 -23.53
CA ASP A 48 0.19 6.04 -22.17
C ASP A 48 -0.15 4.78 -21.36
N GLN A 49 -0.95 3.89 -21.96
CA GLN A 49 -1.31 2.58 -21.37
C GLN A 49 -0.07 1.73 -21.07
N LEU A 50 0.89 1.66 -21.99
CA LEU A 50 2.14 0.94 -21.77
C LEU A 50 2.96 1.57 -20.63
N MET A 51 2.99 2.90 -20.53
CA MET A 51 3.69 3.57 -19.46
C MET A 51 3.06 3.28 -18.09
N GLN A 52 1.73 3.27 -18.00
CA GLN A 52 1.04 2.87 -16.77
C GLN A 52 1.42 1.43 -16.35
N LEU A 53 1.53 0.49 -17.30
CA LEU A 53 1.99 -0.87 -16.98
C LEU A 53 3.44 -0.86 -16.47
N LEU A 54 4.34 -0.11 -17.09
CA LEU A 54 5.72 0.00 -16.65
C LEU A 54 5.86 0.64 -15.26
N GLU A 55 5.04 1.64 -14.94
CA GLU A 55 5.01 2.27 -13.61
C GLU A 55 4.50 1.30 -12.53
N VAL A 56 3.45 0.54 -12.84
CA VAL A 56 2.82 -0.40 -11.91
C VAL A 56 3.69 -1.62 -11.66
N PHE A 57 4.30 -2.18 -12.70
CA PHE A 57 5.00 -3.47 -12.64
C PHE A 57 6.53 -3.37 -12.74
N GLY A 58 7.09 -2.26 -13.21
CA GLY A 58 8.52 -2.15 -13.55
C GLY A 58 9.48 -2.32 -12.39
N ASN A 59 9.00 -2.15 -11.15
CA ASN A 59 9.74 -2.41 -9.92
C ASN A 59 9.52 -3.83 -9.36
N ARG A 60 8.54 -4.57 -9.89
CA ARG A 60 8.14 -5.90 -9.42
C ARG A 60 8.68 -7.01 -10.32
N ILE A 61 8.67 -6.76 -11.62
CA ILE A 61 9.12 -7.72 -12.65
C ILE A 61 10.00 -7.01 -13.67
N LYS A 62 10.81 -7.80 -14.38
CA LYS A 62 11.71 -7.28 -15.40
C LYS A 62 10.91 -6.55 -16.48
N LYS A 63 11.29 -5.30 -16.77
CA LYS A 63 10.65 -4.47 -17.81
C LYS A 63 10.53 -5.18 -19.16
N LYS A 64 11.54 -5.97 -19.53
CA LYS A 64 11.51 -6.82 -20.74
C LYS A 64 10.28 -7.75 -20.79
N LEU A 65 9.93 -8.40 -19.68
CA LEU A 65 8.76 -9.29 -19.58
C LEU A 65 7.45 -8.49 -19.75
N ILE A 66 7.39 -7.27 -19.24
CA ILE A 66 6.24 -6.35 -19.42
C ILE A 66 6.05 -6.07 -20.92
N LEU A 67 7.11 -5.69 -21.62
CA LEU A 67 7.09 -5.40 -23.06
C LEU A 67 6.72 -6.64 -23.90
N GLU A 68 7.26 -7.81 -23.56
CA GLU A 68 6.94 -9.07 -24.24
C GLU A 68 5.47 -9.46 -24.04
N THR A 69 4.94 -9.32 -22.82
CA THR A 69 3.54 -9.60 -22.50
C THR A 69 2.60 -8.61 -23.19
N TRP A 70 3.00 -7.35 -23.31
CA TRP A 70 2.28 -6.33 -24.07
C TRP A 70 2.07 -6.73 -25.53
N ILE A 71 3.12 -7.22 -26.20
CA ILE A 71 3.01 -7.74 -27.57
C ILE A 71 2.16 -9.01 -27.63
N LYS A 72 2.38 -9.95 -26.72
CA LYS A 72 1.64 -11.22 -26.67
C LYS A 72 0.13 -11.03 -26.47
N CYS A 73 -0.28 -9.95 -25.83
CA CYS A 73 -1.68 -9.56 -25.64
C CYS A 73 -2.18 -8.57 -26.69
N ASN A 74 -1.54 -8.50 -27.87
CA ASN A 74 -1.94 -7.63 -28.96
C ASN A 74 -2.08 -6.15 -28.56
N LYS A 75 -1.30 -5.69 -27.57
CA LYS A 75 -1.34 -4.30 -27.07
C LYS A 75 -2.72 -3.92 -26.47
N ILE A 76 -3.46 -4.90 -25.94
CA ILE A 76 -4.71 -4.71 -25.20
C ILE A 76 -4.37 -4.56 -23.72
N TYR A 77 -4.60 -3.37 -23.17
CA TYR A 77 -4.23 -3.03 -21.78
C TYR A 77 -4.84 -3.98 -20.75
N GLY A 78 -6.15 -4.27 -20.83
CA GLY A 78 -6.81 -5.17 -19.88
C GLY A 78 -6.19 -6.56 -19.86
N ASP A 79 -5.94 -7.14 -21.04
CA ASP A 79 -5.36 -8.47 -21.18
C ASP A 79 -3.91 -8.53 -20.71
N THR A 80 -3.10 -7.51 -21.05
CA THR A 80 -1.72 -7.40 -20.57
C THR A 80 -1.69 -7.25 -19.05
N LEU A 81 -2.55 -6.38 -18.50
CA LEU A 81 -2.67 -6.14 -17.08
C LEU A 81 -2.97 -7.45 -16.34
N LEU A 82 -3.98 -8.20 -16.79
CA LEU A 82 -4.36 -9.47 -16.19
C LEU A 82 -3.22 -10.50 -16.21
N LYS A 83 -2.52 -10.67 -17.34
CA LYS A 83 -1.39 -11.62 -17.41
C LYS A 83 -0.18 -11.21 -16.57
N LEU A 84 0.11 -9.91 -16.49
CA LEU A 84 1.19 -9.41 -15.62
C LEU A 84 0.82 -9.57 -14.15
N ASN A 85 -0.46 -9.45 -13.78
CA ASN A 85 -0.94 -9.75 -12.43
C ASN A 85 -0.71 -11.22 -12.08
N GLU A 86 -1.07 -12.13 -12.99
CA GLU A 86 -0.87 -13.56 -12.81
C GLU A 86 0.61 -13.88 -12.60
N ALA A 87 1.49 -13.34 -13.47
CA ALA A 87 2.94 -13.52 -13.35
C ALA A 87 3.51 -12.95 -12.04
N CYS A 88 3.06 -11.77 -11.61
CA CYS A 88 3.46 -11.20 -10.33
C CYS A 88 2.89 -11.96 -9.14
N SER A 89 1.75 -12.62 -9.30
CA SER A 89 1.13 -13.41 -8.24
C SER A 89 1.85 -14.74 -8.07
N THR A 90 2.25 -15.40 -9.16
CA THR A 90 3.00 -16.66 -9.11
C THR A 90 4.37 -16.47 -8.47
N ASP A 91 5.07 -15.38 -8.78
CA ASP A 91 6.37 -15.05 -8.17
C ASP A 91 6.24 -14.64 -6.69
N ASN A 92 5.08 -14.11 -6.26
CA ASN A 92 4.81 -13.73 -4.87
C ASN A 92 4.30 -14.88 -4.00
N ILE A 93 3.70 -15.92 -4.59
CA ILE A 93 3.26 -17.12 -3.85
C ILE A 93 4.46 -17.81 -3.19
N GLU A 94 5.64 -17.77 -3.81
CA GLU A 94 6.87 -18.31 -3.20
C GLU A 94 7.51 -17.39 -2.16
N LYS A 95 7.11 -16.11 -2.02
CA LYS A 95 7.95 -15.10 -1.31
C LYS A 95 7.35 -14.37 -0.11
N SER A 96 6.12 -14.62 0.30
CA SER A 96 5.62 -14.05 1.56
C SER A 96 4.37 -14.78 2.03
N GLU A 97 4.49 -16.05 2.41
CA GLU A 97 3.55 -16.55 3.42
C GLU A 97 3.63 -15.59 4.61
N GLU A 98 2.54 -14.88 4.86
CA GLU A 98 2.46 -14.05 6.05
C GLU A 98 2.68 -14.95 7.25
N THR A 99 3.68 -14.61 8.07
CA THR A 99 3.91 -15.37 9.29
C THR A 99 2.70 -15.20 10.22
N ASN A 100 2.31 -16.28 10.89
CA ASN A 100 1.22 -16.25 11.87
C ASN A 100 1.47 -15.19 12.97
N GLU A 101 2.74 -14.91 13.30
CA GLU A 101 3.16 -13.82 14.19
C GLU A 101 2.74 -12.45 13.65
N LEU A 102 3.06 -12.14 12.39
CA LEU A 102 2.67 -10.87 11.77
C LEU A 102 1.15 -10.72 11.74
N LYS A 103 0.42 -11.81 11.46
CA LYS A 103 -1.05 -11.82 11.45
C LYS A 103 -1.62 -11.48 12.83
N ILE A 104 -1.11 -12.09 13.90
CA ILE A 104 -1.54 -11.80 15.28
C ILE A 104 -1.23 -10.35 15.66
N LEU A 105 0.00 -9.89 15.37
CA LEU A 105 0.41 -8.51 15.68
C LEU A 105 -0.45 -7.49 14.93
N ARG A 106 -0.71 -7.73 13.64
CA ARG A 106 -1.60 -6.88 12.85
C ARG A 106 -2.98 -6.81 13.46
N GLU A 107 -3.61 -7.96 13.74
CA GLU A 107 -4.96 -8.00 14.30
C GLU A 107 -5.03 -7.15 15.58
N MET A 108 -4.07 -7.34 16.50
CA MET A 108 -4.03 -6.62 17.76
C MET A 108 -3.75 -5.12 17.57
N CYS A 109 -2.82 -4.75 16.69
CA CYS A 109 -2.50 -3.36 16.38
C CYS A 109 -3.70 -2.64 15.73
N LEU A 110 -4.34 -3.27 14.74
CA LEU A 110 -5.53 -2.72 14.09
C LEU A 110 -6.68 -2.55 15.09
N HIS A 111 -6.86 -3.47 16.03
CA HIS A 111 -7.88 -3.34 17.07
C HIS A 111 -7.62 -2.11 17.97
N VAL A 112 -6.38 -1.91 18.42
CA VAL A 112 -5.99 -0.74 19.24
C VAL A 112 -6.21 0.56 18.47
N LEU A 113 -5.65 0.64 17.27
CA LEU A 113 -5.73 1.83 16.41
C LEU A 113 -7.18 2.16 16.03
N TRP A 114 -7.99 1.14 15.73
CA TRP A 114 -9.41 1.30 15.43
C TRP A 114 -10.19 1.90 16.59
N ASN A 115 -9.93 1.43 17.82
CA ASN A 115 -10.58 1.97 19.01
C ASN A 115 -10.23 3.45 19.24
N LEU A 116 -8.98 3.83 19.02
CA LEU A 116 -8.56 5.24 19.09
C LEU A 116 -9.23 6.10 18.02
N LEU A 117 -9.33 5.61 16.78
CA LEU A 117 -9.97 6.34 15.67
C LEU A 117 -11.46 6.58 15.89
N ASN A 118 -12.19 5.58 16.39
CA ASN A 118 -13.65 5.66 16.54
C ASN A 118 -14.09 6.32 17.85
N TYR A 119 -13.24 6.25 18.86
CA TYR A 119 -13.59 6.72 20.20
C TYR A 119 -12.47 7.58 20.82
N PRO A 120 -12.02 8.65 20.13
CA PRO A 120 -10.86 9.45 20.55
C PRO A 120 -11.07 10.23 21.86
N LYS A 121 -12.30 10.26 22.40
CA LYS A 121 -12.66 10.92 23.66
C LYS A 121 -12.92 9.93 24.80
N LYS A 122 -12.89 8.62 24.55
CA LYS A 122 -13.21 7.60 25.57
C LYS A 122 -11.92 7.13 26.23
N MET A 123 -11.66 7.62 27.44
CA MET A 123 -10.46 7.31 28.23
C MET A 123 -10.13 5.81 28.33
N LYS A 124 -11.14 4.94 28.38
CA LYS A 124 -10.92 3.48 28.43
C LYS A 124 -10.11 2.92 27.26
N TYR A 125 -10.10 3.58 26.09
CA TYR A 125 -9.31 3.16 24.93
C TYR A 125 -7.94 3.81 24.86
N HIS A 126 -7.69 4.79 25.74
CA HIS A 126 -6.37 5.42 25.89
C HIS A 126 -5.51 4.63 26.88
N GLN A 127 -6.06 3.65 27.59
CA GLN A 127 -5.32 2.80 28.52
C GLN A 127 -5.34 1.34 28.05
N ILE A 128 -4.17 0.69 28.08
CA ILE A 128 -4.03 -0.74 27.83
C ILE A 128 -3.34 -1.36 29.04
N ASP A 129 -4.06 -2.25 29.72
CA ASP A 129 -3.50 -3.05 30.80
C ASP A 129 -2.44 -4.02 30.26
N ASN A 130 -1.22 -3.92 30.77
CA ASN A 130 -0.09 -4.67 30.22
C ASN A 130 -0.20 -6.17 30.51
N GLN A 131 -0.81 -6.57 31.62
CA GLN A 131 -1.02 -7.98 31.95
C GLN A 131 -2.08 -8.60 31.03
N ALA A 132 -3.21 -7.91 30.83
CA ALA A 132 -4.27 -8.31 29.92
C ALA A 132 -3.79 -8.38 28.47
N LEU A 133 -2.97 -7.42 28.04
CA LEU A 133 -2.31 -7.46 26.72
C LEU A 133 -1.47 -8.72 26.56
N ASN A 134 -0.61 -9.00 27.56
CA ASN A 134 0.26 -10.18 27.55
C ASN A 134 -0.55 -11.48 27.51
N ILE A 135 -1.57 -11.62 28.37
CA ILE A 135 -2.45 -12.80 28.39
C ILE A 135 -3.16 -13.00 27.04
N ARG A 136 -3.66 -11.93 26.42
CA ARG A 136 -4.33 -12.02 25.10
C ARG A 136 -3.37 -12.44 24.00
N LEU A 137 -2.17 -11.85 23.97
CA LEU A 137 -1.13 -12.19 23.01
C LEU A 137 -0.71 -13.66 23.17
N LYS A 138 -0.40 -14.09 24.40
CA LYS A 138 -0.13 -15.49 24.79
C LYS A 138 -1.17 -16.46 24.26
N ASN A 139 -2.44 -16.15 24.49
CA ASN A 139 -3.54 -17.02 24.08
C ASN A 139 -3.61 -17.15 22.55
N LYS A 140 -3.39 -16.07 21.80
CA LYS A 140 -3.34 -16.11 20.33
C LYS A 140 -2.16 -16.93 19.81
N TYR A 141 -0.98 -16.80 20.41
CA TYR A 141 0.20 -17.60 20.02
C TYR A 141 0.01 -19.09 20.33
N LYS A 142 -0.57 -19.40 21.49
CA LYS A 142 -0.91 -20.79 21.86
C LYS A 142 -1.89 -21.41 20.88
N GLN A 143 -2.90 -20.66 20.42
CA GLN A 143 -3.84 -21.13 19.41
C GLN A 143 -3.17 -21.46 18.06
N MET A 144 -2.02 -20.85 17.77
CA MET A 144 -1.26 -21.05 16.53
C MET A 144 -0.03 -21.96 16.71
N ASN A 145 0.16 -22.60 17.86
CA ASN A 145 1.32 -23.43 18.19
C ASN A 145 2.69 -22.73 17.99
N MET A 146 2.79 -21.45 18.36
CA MET A 146 4.00 -20.62 18.16
C MET A 146 4.77 -20.33 19.47
N ASN A 147 6.08 -20.06 19.35
CA ASN A 147 6.91 -19.53 20.45
C ASN A 147 6.62 -18.04 20.68
N GLU A 148 6.57 -17.64 21.95
CA GLU A 148 5.99 -16.37 22.40
C GLU A 148 7.02 -15.25 22.59
N ASN A 149 8.28 -15.57 22.91
CA ASN A 149 9.19 -14.62 23.56
C ASN A 149 9.55 -13.36 22.73
N SER A 150 9.54 -13.42 21.39
CA SER A 150 9.80 -12.25 20.53
C SER A 150 8.61 -11.30 20.36
N SER A 151 7.39 -11.82 20.53
CA SER A 151 6.15 -11.15 20.13
C SER A 151 5.75 -10.00 21.05
N LEU A 152 5.97 -10.17 22.35
CA LEU A 152 5.61 -9.15 23.35
C LEU A 152 6.44 -7.89 23.16
N ILE A 153 7.74 -8.04 22.90
CA ILE A 153 8.65 -6.92 22.62
C ILE A 153 8.19 -6.19 21.36
N GLN A 154 7.85 -6.91 20.28
CA GLN A 154 7.34 -6.29 19.06
C GLN A 154 6.03 -5.52 19.29
N MET A 155 5.08 -6.10 20.03
CA MET A 155 3.82 -5.43 20.36
C MET A 155 4.06 -4.16 21.19
N GLN A 156 4.96 -4.20 22.17
CA GLN A 156 5.30 -3.03 22.99
C GLN A 156 5.97 -1.93 22.15
N ASN A 157 6.87 -2.29 21.23
CA ASN A 157 7.48 -1.35 20.29
C ASN A 157 6.43 -0.71 19.38
N ASN A 158 5.45 -1.48 18.90
CA ASN A 158 4.34 -0.94 18.09
C ASN A 158 3.50 0.07 18.88
N LEU A 159 3.18 -0.23 20.15
CA LEU A 159 2.45 0.71 21.01
C LEU A 159 3.21 2.02 21.19
N GLN A 160 4.53 1.96 21.40
CA GLN A 160 5.39 3.15 21.46
C GLN A 160 5.38 3.92 20.14
N GLU A 161 5.49 3.22 18.99
CA GLU A 161 5.44 3.82 17.66
C GLU A 161 4.14 4.61 17.46
N PHE A 162 3.01 4.11 17.98
CA PHE A 162 1.72 4.79 17.87
C PHE A 162 1.60 6.03 18.76
N GLY A 163 2.45 6.14 19.79
CA GLY A 163 2.45 7.23 20.76
C GLY A 163 2.00 6.86 22.17
N PHE A 164 1.78 5.56 22.47
CA PHE A 164 1.55 5.13 23.85
C PHE A 164 2.83 5.26 24.68
N LYS A 165 2.66 5.68 25.93
CA LYS A 165 3.73 5.75 26.93
C LYS A 165 3.47 4.74 28.04
N LYS A 166 4.54 4.10 28.51
CA LYS A 166 4.45 3.18 29.64
C LYS A 166 4.39 3.96 30.95
N GLY A 167 3.35 3.71 31.76
CA GLY A 167 3.16 4.30 33.07
C GLY A 167 4.01 3.61 34.14
N LYS A 168 4.03 4.20 35.34
CA LYS A 168 4.76 3.66 36.51
C LYS A 168 4.18 2.33 37.01
N ASP A 169 2.88 2.12 36.78
CA ASP A 169 2.15 0.87 37.05
C ASP A 169 2.42 -0.21 35.98
N GLY A 170 3.23 0.10 34.96
CA GLY A 170 3.54 -0.80 33.86
C GLY A 170 2.50 -0.84 32.74
N ASN A 171 1.37 -0.14 32.89
CA ASN A 171 0.33 -0.05 31.85
C ASN A 171 0.69 0.94 30.75
N TRP A 172 -0.02 0.89 29.64
CA TRP A 172 0.23 1.77 28.49
C TRP A 172 -0.85 2.85 28.39
N TYR A 173 -0.42 4.09 28.19
CA TYR A 173 -1.29 5.27 28.16
C TYR A 173 -1.08 6.09 26.88
N TYR A 174 -2.16 6.38 26.18
CA TYR A 174 -2.19 7.33 25.08
C TYR A 174 -2.52 8.74 25.60
N PRO A 175 -1.87 9.81 25.11
CA PRO A 175 -2.21 11.18 25.53
C PRO A 175 -3.69 11.53 25.31
N ASP A 176 -4.25 12.38 26.17
CA ASP A 176 -5.66 12.78 26.10
C ASP A 176 -6.06 13.45 24.78
N GLN A 177 -5.10 14.10 24.11
CA GLN A 177 -5.29 14.68 22.78
C GLN A 177 -4.84 13.69 21.70
N VAL A 178 -5.81 12.94 21.17
CA VAL A 178 -5.57 12.00 20.06
C VAL A 178 -5.28 12.76 18.77
N GLN A 179 -4.07 12.59 18.22
CA GLN A 179 -3.73 13.06 16.89
C GLN A 179 -4.29 12.11 15.83
N LEU A 180 -5.56 12.28 15.46
CA LEU A 180 -6.28 11.38 14.54
C LEU A 180 -5.52 11.10 13.24
N LEU A 181 -4.88 12.12 12.66
CA LEU A 181 -4.08 11.96 11.44
C LEU A 181 -2.87 11.04 11.65
N SER A 182 -2.23 11.09 12.82
CA SER A 182 -1.12 10.20 13.18
C SER A 182 -1.62 8.77 13.34
N VAL A 183 -2.69 8.57 14.12
CA VAL A 183 -3.31 7.25 14.33
C VAL A 183 -3.74 6.63 12.99
N TRP A 184 -4.31 7.44 12.08
CA TRP A 184 -4.67 7.01 10.74
C TRP A 184 -3.46 6.56 9.91
N LYS A 185 -2.34 7.28 9.96
CA LYS A 185 -1.11 6.86 9.25
C LYS A 185 -0.65 5.48 9.72
N HIS A 186 -0.65 5.22 11.03
CA HIS A 186 -0.33 3.90 11.55
C HIS A 186 -1.37 2.84 11.16
N TYR A 187 -2.66 3.17 11.20
CA TYR A 187 -3.73 2.26 10.80
C TYR A 187 -3.59 1.84 9.33
N LYS A 188 -3.36 2.80 8.43
CA LYS A 188 -3.08 2.51 7.02
C LYS A 188 -1.82 1.66 6.84
N LYS A 189 -0.73 1.98 7.55
CA LYS A 189 0.52 1.21 7.51
C LYS A 189 0.26 -0.26 7.84
N TRP A 190 -0.50 -0.54 8.90
CA TRP A 190 -0.82 -1.91 9.32
C TRP A 190 -1.83 -2.61 8.42
N ILE A 191 -2.83 -1.91 7.89
CA ILE A 191 -3.75 -2.51 6.91
C ILE A 191 -3.00 -2.94 5.65
N ASN A 192 -2.09 -2.09 5.17
CA ASN A 192 -1.34 -2.37 3.94
C ASN A 192 -0.37 -3.56 4.08
N THR A 193 -0.20 -4.13 5.27
CA THR A 193 0.55 -5.38 5.43
C THR A 193 -0.29 -6.63 5.13
N GLN A 194 -1.62 -6.51 5.05
CA GLN A 194 -2.51 -7.60 4.62
C GLN A 194 -2.10 -8.11 3.24
N THR A 195 -2.07 -9.44 3.08
CA THR A 195 -1.65 -10.11 1.83
C THR A 195 -2.42 -9.58 0.62
N ILE A 196 -3.70 -9.27 0.79
CA ILE A 196 -4.54 -8.71 -0.27
C ILE A 196 -4.03 -7.35 -0.80
N TYR A 197 -3.40 -6.51 0.02
CA TYR A 197 -2.78 -5.25 -0.45
C TYR A 197 -1.47 -5.48 -1.19
N LYS A 198 -0.80 -6.62 -0.94
CA LYS A 198 0.39 -7.01 -1.67
C LYS A 198 0.03 -7.56 -3.06
N THR A 199 -1.06 -8.32 -3.13
CA THR A 199 -1.52 -8.98 -4.36
C THR A 199 -2.44 -8.12 -5.22
N THR A 200 -3.20 -7.20 -4.63
CA THR A 200 -4.16 -6.36 -5.36
C THR A 200 -3.49 -5.08 -5.85
N LEU A 201 -3.48 -4.87 -7.16
CA LEU A 201 -2.77 -3.74 -7.78
C LEU A 201 -3.55 -2.43 -7.82
N PHE A 202 -4.86 -2.49 -7.59
CA PHE A 202 -5.75 -1.33 -7.64
C PHE A 202 -6.63 -1.28 -6.41
N VAL A 203 -6.01 -1.15 -5.23
CA VAL A 203 -6.75 -0.68 -4.07
C VAL A 203 -6.76 0.84 -4.13
N PRO A 204 -7.93 1.48 -4.35
CA PRO A 204 -8.03 2.93 -4.31
C PRO A 204 -7.45 3.47 -3.01
N LYS A 205 -6.67 4.55 -3.10
CA LYS A 205 -6.11 5.23 -1.91
C LYS A 205 -6.96 6.40 -1.47
N THR A 206 -7.67 7.01 -2.42
CA THR A 206 -8.66 8.05 -2.18
C THR A 206 -9.92 7.77 -2.97
N ILE A 207 -11.04 8.29 -2.48
CA ILE A 207 -12.32 8.31 -3.19
C ILE A 207 -12.95 9.68 -3.04
N TRP A 208 -13.78 10.05 -4.00
CA TRP A 208 -14.64 11.22 -3.90
C TRP A 208 -16.03 10.79 -3.45
N MET A 209 -16.57 11.44 -2.44
CA MET A 209 -17.92 11.20 -1.96
C MET A 209 -18.69 12.51 -1.90
N LEU A 210 -19.95 12.46 -2.35
CA LEU A 210 -20.88 13.57 -2.20
C LEU A 210 -21.36 13.60 -0.75
N ASN A 211 -20.94 14.62 0.00
CA ASN A 211 -21.36 14.85 1.38
C ASN A 211 -21.92 16.26 1.49
N ASP A 212 -23.17 16.40 1.95
CA ASP A 212 -23.89 17.67 2.02
C ASP A 212 -23.88 18.45 0.68
N LYS A 213 -24.10 17.74 -0.44
CA LYS A 213 -24.06 18.27 -1.82
C LYS A 213 -22.70 18.80 -2.29
N ILE A 214 -21.63 18.58 -1.53
CA ILE A 214 -20.26 18.96 -1.90
C ILE A 214 -19.45 17.67 -2.12
N TRP A 215 -18.73 17.59 -3.24
CA TRP A 215 -17.78 16.52 -3.47
C TRP A 215 -16.55 16.74 -2.59
N ARG A 216 -16.29 15.78 -1.70
CA ARG A 216 -15.13 15.79 -0.81
C ARG A 216 -14.27 14.57 -1.08
N GLU A 217 -12.96 14.76 -1.05
CA GLU A 217 -11.98 13.66 -1.11
C GLU A 217 -11.84 13.00 0.27
N TYR A 218 -11.77 11.67 0.27
CA TYR A 218 -11.51 10.86 1.45
C TYR A 218 -10.36 9.92 1.18
N GLY A 219 -9.45 9.79 2.14
CA GLY A 219 -8.55 8.64 2.18
C GLY A 219 -9.36 7.38 2.49
N ILE A 220 -9.14 6.30 1.72
CA ILE A 220 -9.85 5.04 1.90
C ILE A 220 -8.86 3.91 2.24
N VAL A 221 -9.30 3.01 3.11
CA VAL A 221 -8.74 1.67 3.25
C VAL A 221 -9.84 0.63 3.45
N PHE A 222 -9.60 -0.56 2.96
CA PHE A 222 -10.38 -1.78 3.16
C PHE A 222 -9.74 -2.62 4.26
N ASP A 223 -10.43 -2.81 5.37
CA ASP A 223 -10.05 -3.76 6.42
C ASP A 223 -10.75 -5.08 6.14
N TYR A 224 -10.07 -5.97 5.41
CA TYR A 224 -10.65 -7.23 4.98
C TYR A 224 -10.88 -8.20 6.14
N GLU A 225 -10.07 -8.09 7.19
CA GLU A 225 -10.19 -8.90 8.40
C GLU A 225 -11.50 -8.62 9.14
N HIS A 226 -11.89 -7.35 9.22
CA HIS A 226 -13.14 -6.92 9.85
C HIS A 226 -14.26 -6.62 8.84
N ARG A 227 -14.04 -6.88 7.55
CA ARG A 227 -14.97 -6.64 6.44
C ARG A 227 -15.58 -5.23 6.44
N ARG A 228 -14.74 -4.20 6.60
CA ARG A 228 -15.17 -2.80 6.67
C ARG A 228 -14.37 -1.91 5.71
N ILE A 229 -15.02 -0.84 5.27
CA ILE A 229 -14.38 0.25 4.54
C ILE A 229 -14.20 1.40 5.53
N VAL A 230 -12.98 1.91 5.64
CA VAL A 230 -12.65 3.01 6.54
C VAL A 230 -12.27 4.23 5.72
N LEU A 231 -12.89 5.35 6.08
CA LEU A 231 -12.72 6.63 5.41
C LEU A 231 -12.17 7.65 6.40
N LEU A 232 -11.17 8.42 5.96
CA LEU A 232 -10.73 9.61 6.67
C LEU A 232 -10.86 10.80 5.72
N GLY A 233 -11.62 11.81 6.13
CA GLY A 233 -11.68 13.08 5.39
C GLY A 233 -10.28 13.68 5.29
N THR A 234 -9.85 14.01 4.08
CA THR A 234 -8.65 14.82 3.88
C THR A 234 -9.07 16.27 4.06
N GLU A 235 -8.43 17.00 4.99
CA GLU A 235 -8.66 18.43 5.08
C GLU A 235 -8.25 19.06 3.75
N ASN A 236 -9.19 19.77 3.11
CA ASN A 236 -8.97 20.77 2.06
C ASN A 236 -8.77 20.30 0.61
N LYS A 237 -9.70 19.51 0.05
CA LYS A 237 -9.98 19.56 -1.40
C LYS A 237 -11.48 19.48 -1.67
N GLU A 238 -12.07 20.65 -1.90
CA GLU A 238 -13.42 20.77 -2.45
C GLU A 238 -13.30 20.85 -3.97
N PHE A 239 -14.09 20.05 -4.69
CA PHE A 239 -14.25 20.19 -6.13
C PHE A 239 -15.35 21.23 -6.35
N GLN A 240 -15.00 22.40 -6.88
CA GLN A 240 -15.96 23.42 -7.32
C GLN A 240 -16.38 23.19 -8.77
#